data_AF-A0A2R6G2I6-F1
#
_entry.id   AF-A0A2R6G2I6-F1
#
_cell.length_a   1.000
_cell.length_b   1.000
_cell.length_c   1.000
_cell.angle_alpha   90.00
_cell.angle_beta   90.00
_cell.angle_gamma   90.00
#
_symmetry.space_group_name_H-M   'P 1'
#
loop_
_entity.id
_entity.type
_entity.pdbx_description
1 polymer ?
#
loop_
_entity_poly.entity_id
_entity_poly.type
_entity_poly.pdbx_seq_one_letter_code
_entity_poly.pdbx_strand_id
1 'polypeptide(L)'
;MAGTKDAAKRVGTLALAALLVVSMVGASGLAAAKTEMDGDNGDDGDGDVFTDEITVKIAGVTITLGPPQDPNDDGVFEDVTSDGQVNVIDGVAHAGLVAAVSQGAVDLNEEQKDALDVDGDGNLDFQDSIALAQMTFSGSMQ
;
A
#
# COMPACT_ATOMS: atom_id res chain seq x y z
N MET A 1 35.04 35.07 30.84
CA MET A 1 35.28 34.15 29.71
C MET A 1 33.94 33.94 29.03
N ALA A 2 33.68 34.68 27.95
CA ALA A 2 32.45 34.59 27.16
C ALA A 2 32.71 33.63 25.99
N GLY A 3 31.81 32.68 25.79
CA GLY A 3 31.97 31.65 24.77
C GLY A 3 30.65 30.94 24.48
N THR A 4 29.62 31.70 24.11
CA THR A 4 28.44 31.15 23.42
C THR A 4 28.77 31.12 21.94
N LYS A 5 29.03 29.92 21.40
CA LYS A 5 29.20 29.72 19.95
C LYS A 5 27.84 29.38 19.34
N ASP A 6 27.49 30.21 18.38
CA ASP A 6 26.35 30.12 17.48
C ASP A 6 26.22 28.79 16.72
N ALA A 7 24.95 28.43 16.53
CA ALA A 7 24.32 27.96 15.30
C ALA A 7 25.12 27.10 14.32
N ALA A 8 24.73 25.83 14.20
CA ALA A 8 24.83 25.08 12.94
C ALA A 8 23.60 24.19 12.75
N LYS A 9 22.59 24.81 12.14
CA LYS A 9 21.47 24.20 11.41
C LYS A 9 22.00 23.06 10.52
N ARG A 10 21.57 21.83 10.75
CA ARG A 10 21.60 20.75 9.74
C ARG A 10 20.23 20.10 9.70
N VAL A 11 19.35 20.76 8.96
CA VAL A 11 18.12 20.16 8.43
C VAL A 11 18.61 19.08 7.46
N GLY A 12 18.54 17.83 7.89
CA GLY A 12 18.76 16.69 7.01
C GLY A 12 17.54 16.53 6.13
N THR A 13 17.53 17.18 4.97
CA THR A 13 16.68 16.78 3.85
C THR A 13 17.10 15.38 3.42
N LEU A 14 16.48 14.37 4.00
CA LEU A 14 16.41 13.05 3.40
C LEU A 14 15.42 13.18 2.24
N ALA A 15 15.96 13.06 1.02
CA ALA A 15 15.15 12.96 -0.18
C ALA A 15 14.38 11.63 -0.09
N LEU A 16 13.08 11.71 0.24
CA LEU A 16 12.15 10.61 0.19
C LEU A 16 11.92 10.25 -1.28
N ALA A 17 12.59 9.20 -1.76
CA ALA A 17 12.42 8.69 -3.11
C ALA A 17 11.39 7.55 -3.08
N ALA A 18 10.13 7.88 -2.81
CA ALA A 18 9.02 6.99 -3.14
C ALA A 18 8.88 6.97 -4.67
N LEU A 19 9.36 5.91 -5.31
CA LEU A 19 9.31 5.76 -6.76
C LEU A 19 7.95 5.18 -7.18
N LEU A 20 6.91 6.00 -7.13
CA LEU A 20 5.64 5.68 -7.79
C LEU A 20 5.84 5.80 -9.31
N VAL A 21 6.17 4.69 -10.00
CA VAL A 21 6.36 4.68 -11.47
C VAL A 21 5.01 4.67 -12.19
N VAL A 22 4.34 5.82 -12.23
CA VAL A 22 3.17 6.02 -13.10
C VAL A 22 3.67 6.24 -14.54
N SER A 23 3.85 5.16 -15.29
CA SER A 23 4.15 5.25 -16.72
C SER A 23 2.84 5.41 -17.51
N MET A 24 2.56 6.62 -17.99
CA MET A 24 1.43 6.86 -18.91
C MET A 24 1.87 6.56 -20.35
N VAL A 25 1.59 5.35 -20.86
CA VAL A 25 1.68 5.05 -22.29
C VAL A 25 0.28 4.90 -22.85
N GLY A 26 -0.05 5.77 -23.81
CA GLY A 26 -1.40 5.95 -24.32
C GLY A 26 -1.90 4.86 -25.28
N ALA A 27 -3.23 4.86 -25.36
CA ALA A 27 -4.11 4.40 -26.43
C ALA A 27 -4.33 2.87 -26.62
N SER A 28 -5.61 2.52 -26.40
CA SER A 28 -6.39 1.50 -27.11
C SER A 28 -6.23 0.04 -26.67
N GLY A 29 -7.24 -0.42 -25.93
CA GLY A 29 -7.55 -1.84 -25.75
C GLY A 29 -7.67 -2.22 -24.28
N LEU A 30 -8.91 -2.39 -23.78
CA LEU A 30 -9.15 -3.07 -22.51
C LEU A 30 -8.72 -4.53 -22.68
N ALA A 31 -7.54 -4.87 -22.16
CA ALA A 31 -7.16 -6.23 -21.85
C ALA A 31 -6.61 -6.19 -20.42
N ALA A 32 -7.44 -6.57 -19.45
CA ALA A 32 -6.99 -6.86 -18.11
C ALA A 32 -6.04 -8.06 -18.22
N ALA A 33 -4.73 -7.81 -18.18
CA ALA A 33 -3.75 -8.87 -18.01
C ALA A 33 -3.85 -9.32 -16.56
N LYS A 34 -4.56 -10.44 -16.35
CA LYS A 34 -4.63 -11.14 -15.08
C LYS A 34 -3.20 -11.47 -14.63
N THR A 35 -2.76 -10.86 -13.54
CA THR A 35 -1.55 -11.32 -12.85
C THR A 35 -2.02 -12.42 -11.92
N GLU A 36 -1.72 -13.67 -12.26
CA GLU A 36 -1.91 -14.80 -11.35
C GLU A 36 -0.84 -14.67 -10.27
N MET A 37 -1.24 -14.34 -9.04
CA MET A 37 -0.39 -14.61 -7.89
C MET A 37 -0.41 -16.13 -7.71
N ASP A 38 0.67 -16.79 -8.08
CA ASP A 38 0.89 -18.19 -7.74
C ASP A 38 1.02 -18.25 -6.21
N GLY A 39 -0.07 -18.66 -5.55
CA GLY A 39 -0.03 -19.01 -4.13
C GLY A 39 0.84 -20.25 -3.95
N ASP A 40 2.13 -20.04 -3.71
CA ASP A 40 3.05 -21.11 -3.32
C ASP A 40 2.68 -21.58 -1.92
N ASN A 41 1.99 -22.72 -1.90
CA ASN A 41 1.43 -23.33 -0.71
C ASN A 41 2.49 -24.24 -0.09
N GLY A 42 3.33 -23.69 0.79
CA GLY A 42 4.37 -24.45 1.46
C GLY A 42 4.93 -23.79 2.73
N ASP A 43 4.73 -24.49 3.85
CA ASP A 43 5.59 -24.56 5.05
C ASP A 43 5.02 -23.95 6.34
N ASP A 44 5.00 -24.79 7.39
CA ASP A 44 4.38 -24.56 8.69
C ASP A 44 5.19 -23.56 9.55
N GLY A 45 4.72 -22.31 9.66
CA GLY A 45 5.17 -21.35 10.68
C GLY A 45 4.78 -19.92 10.30
N ASP A 46 3.99 -19.24 11.14
CA ASP A 46 3.65 -17.80 11.07
C ASP A 46 3.66 -17.24 9.63
N GLY A 47 2.76 -17.76 8.78
CA GLY A 47 2.76 -17.47 7.35
C GLY A 47 2.43 -16.01 7.09
N ASP A 48 3.37 -15.28 6.51
CA ASP A 48 3.15 -13.89 6.08
C ASP A 48 1.95 -13.85 5.11
N VAL A 49 0.90 -13.08 5.45
CA VAL A 49 -0.33 -12.94 4.62
C VAL A 49 -0.02 -12.40 3.22
N PHE A 50 1.03 -11.58 3.13
CA PHE A 50 1.57 -11.04 1.90
C PHE A 50 3.09 -11.25 1.84
N THR A 51 3.55 -12.05 0.88
CA THR A 51 4.98 -12.32 0.65
C THR A 51 5.52 -11.61 -0.59
N ASP A 52 4.65 -11.27 -1.54
CA ASP A 52 5.01 -10.75 -2.86
C ASP A 52 4.40 -9.36 -3.13
N GLU A 53 5.08 -8.59 -3.97
CA GLU A 53 4.58 -7.32 -4.48
C GLU A 53 3.33 -7.51 -5.36
N ILE A 54 2.35 -6.63 -5.20
CA ILE A 54 1.14 -6.61 -6.03
C ILE A 54 1.37 -5.66 -7.21
N THR A 55 1.55 -6.22 -8.41
CA THR A 55 1.63 -5.42 -9.64
C THR A 55 0.32 -5.41 -10.41
N VAL A 56 -0.28 -4.23 -10.52
CA VAL A 56 -1.53 -3.98 -11.23
C VAL A 56 -1.27 -3.17 -12.50
N LYS A 57 -1.92 -3.55 -13.61
CA LYS A 57 -1.92 -2.77 -14.86
C LYS A 57 -3.35 -2.34 -15.20
N ILE A 58 -3.66 -1.05 -15.00
CA ILE A 58 -4.97 -0.46 -15.33
C ILE A 58 -4.78 0.64 -16.36
N ALA A 59 -5.48 0.56 -17.49
CA ALA A 59 -5.50 1.61 -18.52
C ALA A 59 -4.10 2.10 -18.98
N GLY A 60 -3.13 1.19 -19.07
CA GLY A 60 -1.75 1.50 -19.47
C GLY A 60 -0.87 2.05 -18.34
N VAL A 61 -1.43 2.26 -17.15
CA VAL A 61 -0.70 2.61 -15.93
C VAL A 61 -0.35 1.33 -15.18
N THR A 62 0.94 1.15 -14.88
CA THR A 62 1.39 0.11 -13.95
C THR A 62 1.47 0.72 -12.55
N ILE A 63 0.80 0.10 -11.59
CA ILE A 63 0.90 0.41 -10.16
C ILE A 63 1.55 -0.81 -9.54
N THR A 64 2.68 -0.62 -8.87
CA THR A 64 3.31 -1.66 -8.06
C THR A 64 3.13 -1.27 -6.60
N LEU A 65 2.59 -2.20 -5.83
CA LEU A 65 2.43 -2.12 -4.39
C LEU A 65 3.41 -3.14 -3.80
N GLY A 66 4.21 -2.75 -2.81
CA GLY A 66 5.03 -3.72 -2.09
C GLY A 66 4.16 -4.62 -1.23
N PRO A 67 4.62 -5.81 -0.78
CA PRO A 67 3.77 -6.69 0.01
C PRO A 67 3.21 -5.86 1.17
N PRO A 68 1.87 -5.74 1.29
CA PRO A 68 1.28 -4.98 2.38
C PRO A 68 1.93 -5.38 3.70
N GLN A 69 2.12 -4.40 4.58
CA GLN A 69 2.68 -4.62 5.91
C GLN A 69 1.69 -4.18 6.98
N ASP A 70 1.81 -4.83 8.14
CA ASP A 70 1.16 -4.45 9.38
C ASP A 70 2.24 -3.94 10.35
N PRO A 71 2.48 -2.61 10.43
CA PRO A 71 3.50 -2.05 11.29
C PRO A 71 3.16 -2.12 12.78
N ASN A 72 1.89 -2.38 13.13
CA ASN A 72 1.37 -2.28 14.49
C ASN A 72 1.00 -3.66 15.10
N ASP A 73 1.01 -4.71 14.28
CA ASP A 73 0.74 -6.13 14.61
C ASP A 73 -0.69 -6.35 15.15
N ASP A 74 -1.68 -5.66 14.57
CA ASP A 74 -3.11 -5.81 14.89
C ASP A 74 -3.89 -6.69 13.91
N GLY A 75 -3.24 -7.17 12.85
CA GLY A 75 -3.80 -7.98 11.78
C GLY A 75 -4.32 -7.20 10.57
N VAL A 76 -4.26 -5.85 10.60
CA VAL A 76 -4.67 -4.97 9.50
C VAL A 76 -3.44 -4.43 8.77
N PHE A 77 -3.39 -4.66 7.47
CA PHE A 77 -2.24 -4.35 6.63
C PHE A 77 -2.36 -2.96 6.01
N GLU A 78 -2.15 -1.96 6.87
CA GLU A 78 -2.31 -0.53 6.61
C GLU A 78 -1.19 0.13 5.79
N ASP A 79 0.02 -0.45 5.76
CA ASP A 79 1.11 -0.02 4.88
C ASP A 79 1.08 -0.84 3.57
N VAL A 80 0.17 -0.45 2.68
CA VAL A 80 -0.06 -1.11 1.37
C VAL A 80 1.11 -0.88 0.42
N THR A 81 1.90 0.16 0.61
CA THR A 81 3.04 0.46 -0.27
C THR A 81 4.33 -0.19 0.17
N SER A 82 4.37 -0.76 1.39
CA SER A 82 5.57 -1.33 2.02
C SER A 82 6.68 -0.29 2.17
N ASP A 83 6.34 0.98 2.35
CA ASP A 83 7.31 2.08 2.47
C ASP A 83 7.71 2.40 3.92
N GLY A 84 7.11 1.68 4.88
CA GLY A 84 7.32 1.81 6.31
C GLY A 84 6.53 2.97 6.95
N GLN A 85 5.60 3.59 6.23
CA GLN A 85 4.81 4.71 6.72
C GLN A 85 3.34 4.55 6.35
N VAL A 86 2.46 4.50 7.35
CA VAL A 86 1.00 4.57 7.12
C VAL A 86 0.60 6.02 6.83
N ASN A 87 0.34 6.34 5.56
CA ASN A 87 0.04 7.69 5.11
C ASN A 87 -1.02 7.74 3.99
N VAL A 88 -1.37 8.95 3.52
CA VAL A 88 -2.41 9.15 2.49
C VAL A 88 -2.11 8.43 1.17
N ILE A 89 -0.84 8.13 0.89
CA ILE A 89 -0.43 7.39 -0.30
C ILE A 89 -0.91 5.93 -0.22
N ASP A 90 -0.90 5.32 0.96
CA ASP A 90 -1.45 3.97 1.17
C ASP A 90 -2.94 3.93 0.90
N GLY A 91 -3.70 4.96 1.32
CA GLY A 91 -5.12 5.08 0.98
C GLY A 91 -5.38 5.15 -0.54
N VAL A 92 -4.52 5.84 -1.30
CA VAL A 92 -4.63 5.91 -2.78
C VAL A 92 -4.22 4.58 -3.42
N ALA A 93 -3.16 3.95 -2.92
CA ALA A 93 -2.69 2.63 -3.35
C ALA A 93 -3.77 1.56 -3.12
N HIS A 94 -4.39 1.57 -1.93
CA HIS A 94 -5.48 0.68 -1.53
C HIS A 94 -6.68 0.82 -2.47
N ALA A 95 -7.06 2.06 -2.83
CA ALA A 95 -8.15 2.27 -3.80
C ALA A 95 -7.82 1.67 -5.18
N GLY A 96 -6.54 1.73 -5.59
CA GLY A 96 -6.03 1.08 -6.79
C GLY A 96 -6.13 -0.45 -6.72
N LEU A 97 -5.78 -1.03 -5.57
CA LEU A 97 -5.89 -2.46 -5.30
C LEU A 97 -7.34 -2.95 -5.34
N VAL A 98 -8.25 -2.27 -4.62
CA VAL A 98 -9.69 -2.60 -4.61
C VAL A 98 -10.28 -2.52 -6.03
N ALA A 99 -9.90 -1.49 -6.80
CA ALA A 99 -10.32 -1.38 -8.19
C ALA A 99 -9.80 -2.55 -9.05
N ALA A 100 -8.58 -3.04 -8.77
CA ALA A 100 -7.99 -4.19 -9.46
C ALA A 100 -8.71 -5.50 -9.12
N VAL A 101 -9.01 -5.71 -7.84
CA VAL A 101 -9.76 -6.88 -7.35
C VAL A 101 -11.17 -6.88 -7.93
N SER A 102 -11.88 -5.75 -7.90
CA SER A 102 -13.23 -5.60 -8.46
C SER A 102 -13.27 -5.88 -9.98
N GLN A 103 -12.18 -5.58 -10.69
CA GLN A 103 -12.03 -5.88 -12.13
C GLN A 103 -11.52 -7.30 -12.41
N GLY A 104 -11.19 -8.09 -11.39
CA GLY A 104 -10.60 -9.42 -11.52
C GLY A 104 -9.16 -9.41 -12.06
N ALA A 105 -8.46 -8.27 -11.97
CA ALA A 105 -7.07 -8.14 -12.39
C ALA A 105 -6.09 -8.68 -11.33
N VAL A 106 -6.50 -8.63 -10.05
CA VAL A 106 -5.85 -9.25 -8.90
C VAL A 106 -6.85 -10.20 -8.26
N ASP A 107 -6.40 -11.40 -7.90
CA ASP A 107 -7.18 -12.36 -7.15
C ASP A 107 -6.58 -12.47 -5.74
N LEU A 108 -7.38 -12.16 -4.73
CA LEU A 108 -6.98 -12.25 -3.32
C LEU A 108 -7.77 -13.37 -2.66
N ASN A 109 -7.10 -14.15 -1.82
CA ASN A 109 -7.77 -15.13 -0.98
C ASN A 109 -8.58 -14.44 0.14
N GLU A 110 -9.32 -15.22 0.94
CA GLU A 110 -10.17 -14.64 2.00
C GLU A 110 -9.32 -13.98 3.10
N GLU A 111 -8.24 -14.61 3.54
CA GLU A 111 -7.32 -14.08 4.56
C GLU A 111 -6.69 -12.74 4.16
N GLN A 112 -6.31 -12.59 2.89
CA GLN A 112 -5.77 -11.35 2.32
C GLN A 112 -6.82 -10.25 2.20
N LYS A 113 -8.09 -10.60 2.00
CA LYS A 113 -9.18 -9.61 1.98
C LYS A 113 -9.48 -9.13 3.39
N ASP A 114 -9.55 -10.05 4.35
CA ASP A 114 -9.75 -9.74 5.77
C ASP A 114 -8.60 -8.87 6.31
N ALA A 115 -7.37 -9.16 5.90
CA ALA A 115 -6.19 -8.36 6.25
C ALA A 115 -6.19 -6.93 5.67
N LEU A 116 -6.96 -6.68 4.61
CA LEU A 116 -7.10 -5.36 3.97
C LEU A 116 -8.44 -4.67 4.30
N ASP A 117 -9.28 -5.29 5.13
CA ASP A 117 -10.53 -4.70 5.64
C ASP A 117 -10.20 -3.71 6.77
N VAL A 118 -9.77 -2.51 6.37
CA VAL A 118 -9.28 -1.46 7.27
C VAL A 118 -10.42 -0.87 8.11
N ASP A 119 -11.65 -0.85 7.59
CA ASP A 119 -12.79 -0.33 8.33
C ASP A 119 -13.50 -1.39 9.20
N GLY A 120 -13.20 -2.66 8.97
CA GLY A 120 -13.62 -3.80 9.78
C GLY A 120 -15.08 -4.20 9.56
N ASP A 121 -15.66 -3.85 8.40
CA ASP A 121 -17.06 -4.17 8.07
C ASP A 121 -17.26 -5.56 7.44
N GLY A 122 -16.16 -6.27 7.18
CA GLY A 122 -16.09 -7.60 6.59
C GLY A 122 -16.06 -7.61 5.06
N ASN A 123 -15.90 -6.45 4.40
CA ASN A 123 -15.85 -6.35 2.94
C ASN A 123 -14.68 -5.50 2.48
N LEU A 124 -13.81 -6.07 1.66
CA LEU A 124 -12.78 -5.29 0.96
C LEU A 124 -13.41 -4.40 -0.13
N ASP A 125 -13.57 -3.11 0.16
CA ASP A 125 -14.12 -2.10 -0.75
C ASP A 125 -13.48 -0.70 -0.66
N PHE A 126 -14.09 0.31 -1.30
CA PHE A 126 -13.52 1.66 -1.34
C PHE A 126 -13.66 2.42 0.00
N GLN A 127 -14.52 1.97 0.92
CA GLN A 127 -14.61 2.51 2.27
C GLN A 127 -13.33 2.24 3.07
N ASP A 128 -12.69 1.09 2.91
CA ASP A 128 -11.38 0.80 3.50
C ASP A 128 -10.33 1.83 3.11
N SER A 129 -10.32 2.21 1.83
CA SER A 129 -9.38 3.21 1.31
C SER A 129 -9.63 4.59 1.92
N ILE A 130 -10.90 4.90 2.19
CA ILE A 130 -11.30 6.14 2.86
C ILE A 130 -10.95 6.08 4.35
N ALA A 131 -11.19 4.96 5.01
CA ALA A 131 -10.84 4.73 6.41
C ALA A 131 -9.34 4.87 6.62
N LEU A 132 -8.53 4.22 5.78
CA LEU A 132 -7.08 4.35 5.77
C LEU A 132 -6.64 5.81 5.58
N ALA A 133 -7.20 6.51 4.59
CA ALA A 133 -6.91 7.93 4.42
C ALA A 133 -7.29 8.76 5.66
N GLN A 134 -8.41 8.49 6.31
CA GLN A 134 -8.84 9.19 7.53
C GLN A 134 -7.95 8.91 8.74
N MET A 135 -7.45 7.68 8.90
CA MET A 135 -6.48 7.31 9.94
C MET A 135 -5.23 8.18 9.83
N THR A 136 -4.76 8.42 8.60
CA THR A 136 -3.54 9.19 8.35
C THR A 136 -3.69 10.68 8.68
N PHE A 137 -4.88 11.25 8.45
CA PHE A 137 -5.21 12.62 8.86
C PHE A 137 -5.43 12.75 10.38
N SER A 138 -5.89 11.69 11.04
CA SER A 138 -6.11 11.67 12.49
C SER A 138 -4.81 11.44 13.27
N GLY A 139 -3.88 10.65 12.72
CA GLY A 139 -2.56 10.39 13.28
C GLY A 139 -1.54 11.53 13.12
N SER A 140 -1.74 12.42 12.15
CA SER A 140 -0.87 13.59 11.92
C SER A 140 -1.19 14.81 12.82
N MET A 141 -2.07 14.66 13.80
CA MET A 141 -2.41 15.66 14.82
C MET A 141 -1.90 15.34 16.25
N GLN A 142 -0.89 14.47 16.40
CA GLN A 142 -0.19 14.26 17.69
C GLN A 142 1.21 14.88 17.69
#